data_AF-A2SPT4-F1
#
_entry.id   AF-A2SPT4-F1
#
_cell.length_a   1.000
_cell.length_b   1.000
_cell.length_c   1.000
_cell.angle_alpha   90.00
_cell.angle_beta   90.00
_cell.angle_gamma   90.00
#
_symmetry.space_group_name_H-M   'P 1'
#
loop_
_entity.id
_entity.type
_entity.pdbx_description
1 polymer ?
#
loop_
_entity_poly.entity_id
_entity_poly.type
_entity_poly.pdbx_seq_one_letter_code
_entity_poly.pdbx_strand_id
1 'polypeptide(L)'
;MAGCTLTGALSVACFIPGAVTVVHAPKGCAHQTFSMLHAMMNEAETKIVPEILVSGLSDKDVIFGGEDCLRQALDRAAAKDPELIIVVTSCVPETIGDDCLAVCREHACADRTIYIPTSGFLGGSAKDGENAALIGLSALAKPADPIPGTVAIIGEKNLESEVEENFAEVARLLDLLGLTVSVRFCRNADAAELQKLGTASCFILRDGRSAHAGRELGKRFGRPVIPEFPRGLSGSIAFLQETGKAAGVSSEKINEAISKETEHQKKVLAKFADLAGRDVCLGVEPFEGTLAVAKEALERLGMIESPTGIKVRLPFYLPVGVSGTVKMLHLWRRTILHG
;
A
#
# COMPACT_ATOMS: atom_id res chain seq x y z
N MET A 1 2.12 -9.37 -6.01
CA MET A 1 1.04 -10.27 -5.56
C MET A 1 0.33 -10.84 -6.79
N ALA A 2 0.40 -12.15 -7.00
CA ALA A 2 -0.46 -12.85 -7.95
C ALA A 2 -1.75 -13.24 -7.20
N GLY A 3 -2.92 -12.98 -7.77
CA GLY A 3 -4.20 -13.21 -7.12
C GLY A 3 -5.34 -12.49 -7.84
N CYS A 4 -6.58 -12.89 -7.53
CA CYS A 4 -7.78 -12.22 -8.05
C CYS A 4 -8.15 -10.98 -7.22
N THR A 5 -9.15 -10.23 -7.69
CA THR A 5 -9.71 -9.05 -7.00
C THR A 5 -10.03 -9.32 -5.53
N LEU A 6 -10.68 -10.45 -5.19
CA LEU A 6 -10.99 -10.79 -3.79
C LEU A 6 -9.74 -10.88 -2.91
N THR A 7 -8.68 -11.53 -3.39
CA THR A 7 -7.40 -11.60 -2.66
C THR A 7 -6.84 -10.20 -2.41
N GLY A 8 -6.80 -9.37 -3.45
CA GLY A 8 -6.30 -8.01 -3.35
C GLY A 8 -7.05 -7.18 -2.30
N ALA A 9 -8.38 -7.27 -2.32
CA ALA A 9 -9.21 -6.56 -1.36
C ALA A 9 -8.99 -7.06 0.07
N LEU A 10 -8.90 -8.38 0.26
CA LEU A 10 -8.63 -8.96 1.58
C LEU A 10 -7.24 -8.58 2.11
N SER A 11 -6.24 -8.39 1.25
CA SER A 11 -4.91 -7.93 1.68
C SER A 11 -4.91 -6.54 2.35
N VAL A 12 -6.02 -5.79 2.22
CA VAL A 12 -6.28 -4.51 2.88
C VAL A 12 -7.37 -4.67 3.95
N ALA A 13 -8.56 -5.13 3.54
CA ALA A 13 -9.77 -5.11 4.35
C ALA A 13 -9.68 -5.94 5.64
N CYS A 14 -8.99 -7.09 5.62
CA CYS A 14 -8.97 -7.96 6.80
C CYS A 14 -7.96 -7.50 7.87
N PHE A 15 -7.13 -6.49 7.58
CA PHE A 15 -6.11 -5.98 8.49
C PHE A 15 -6.55 -4.74 9.28
N ILE A 16 -7.85 -4.40 9.27
CA ILE A 16 -8.40 -3.33 10.10
C ILE A 16 -8.62 -3.87 11.53
N PRO A 17 -7.90 -3.36 12.55
CA PRO A 17 -8.11 -3.76 13.94
C PRO A 17 -9.57 -3.53 14.37
N GLY A 18 -10.14 -4.48 15.12
CA GLY A 18 -11.51 -4.39 15.61
C GLY A 18 -12.61 -4.66 14.57
N ALA A 19 -12.24 -4.90 13.31
CA ALA A 19 -13.20 -5.20 12.25
C ALA A 19 -13.42 -6.72 12.07
N VAL A 20 -14.63 -7.10 11.65
CA VAL A 20 -14.94 -8.44 11.12
C VAL A 20 -15.10 -8.33 9.61
N THR A 21 -14.33 -9.12 8.87
CA THR A 21 -14.47 -9.19 7.40
C THR A 21 -15.34 -10.38 7.02
N VAL A 22 -16.50 -10.10 6.41
CA VAL A 22 -17.40 -11.11 5.85
C VAL A 22 -17.08 -11.31 4.37
N VAL A 23 -16.67 -12.53 4.02
CA VAL A 23 -16.44 -12.98 2.64
C VAL A 23 -17.69 -13.69 2.15
N HIS A 24 -18.46 -13.02 1.28
CA HIS A 24 -19.62 -13.60 0.63
C HIS A 24 -19.18 -14.48 -0.55
N ALA A 25 -19.01 -15.78 -0.28
CA ALA A 25 -18.42 -16.72 -1.22
C ALA A 25 -18.76 -18.19 -0.91
N PRO A 26 -18.58 -19.10 -1.87
CA PRO A 26 -18.45 -20.52 -1.60
C PRO A 26 -17.23 -20.81 -0.71
N LYS A 27 -17.31 -21.86 0.11
CA LYS A 27 -16.25 -22.22 1.07
C LYS A 27 -14.89 -22.48 0.41
N GLY A 28 -14.87 -23.10 -0.77
CA GLY A 28 -13.63 -23.45 -1.47
C GLY A 28 -12.81 -22.23 -1.90
N CYS A 29 -13.45 -21.22 -2.48
CA CYS A 29 -12.78 -19.97 -2.89
C CYS A 29 -12.20 -19.23 -1.67
N ALA A 30 -13.01 -19.08 -0.61
CA ALA A 30 -12.57 -18.44 0.61
C ALA A 30 -11.40 -19.20 1.28
N HIS A 31 -11.45 -20.53 1.31
CA HIS A 31 -10.37 -21.35 1.87
C HIS A 31 -9.05 -21.19 1.13
N GLN A 32 -9.08 -21.15 -0.21
CA GLN A 32 -7.88 -20.94 -1.01
C GLN A 32 -7.27 -19.55 -0.75
N THR A 33 -8.09 -18.49 -0.76
CA THR A 33 -7.62 -17.13 -0.50
C THR A 33 -7.09 -16.98 0.92
N PHE A 34 -7.76 -17.56 1.92
CA PHE A 34 -7.29 -17.55 3.31
C PHE A 34 -5.96 -18.28 3.47
N SER A 35 -5.80 -19.46 2.85
CA SER A 35 -4.54 -20.22 2.90
C SER A 35 -3.38 -19.41 2.32
N MET A 36 -3.61 -18.69 1.22
CA MET A 36 -2.60 -17.82 0.63
C MET A 36 -2.28 -16.61 1.52
N LEU A 37 -3.29 -15.94 2.08
CA LEU A 37 -3.08 -14.83 3.01
C LEU A 37 -2.30 -15.29 4.25
N HIS A 38 -2.62 -16.46 4.81
CA HIS A 38 -1.90 -17.03 5.94
C HIS A 38 -0.43 -17.30 5.62
N ALA A 39 -0.13 -17.83 4.42
CA ALA A 39 1.26 -18.02 3.99
C ALA A 39 2.02 -16.69 3.91
N MET A 40 1.39 -15.65 3.36
CA MET A 40 1.95 -14.30 3.28
C MET A 40 2.13 -13.65 4.65
N MET A 41 1.19 -13.84 5.57
CA MET A 41 1.27 -13.34 6.94
C MET A 41 2.45 -13.98 7.69
N ASN A 42 2.67 -15.28 7.50
CA ASN A 42 3.82 -15.97 8.06
C ASN A 42 5.14 -15.43 7.50
N GLU A 43 5.21 -15.20 6.19
CA GLU A 43 6.40 -14.62 5.54
C GLU A 43 6.67 -13.18 6.00
N ALA A 44 5.63 -12.39 6.22
CA ALA A 44 5.72 -11.03 6.73
C ALA A 44 5.91 -10.95 8.26
N GLU A 45 5.94 -12.08 8.96
CA GLU A 45 6.00 -12.17 10.43
C GLU A 45 4.90 -11.35 11.14
N THR A 46 3.73 -11.24 10.50
CA THR A 46 2.61 -10.44 11.00
C THR A 46 1.97 -11.12 12.20
N LYS A 47 1.82 -10.36 13.29
CA LYS A 47 1.15 -10.81 14.54
C LYS A 47 -0.37 -10.63 14.54
N ILE A 48 -0.90 -9.93 13.54
CA ILE A 48 -2.33 -9.66 13.39
C ILE A 48 -2.99 -10.92 12.83
N VAL A 49 -3.94 -11.49 13.57
CA VAL A 49 -4.81 -12.55 13.04
C VAL A 49 -6.12 -11.89 12.61
N PRO A 50 -6.41 -11.81 11.30
CA PRO A 50 -7.60 -11.15 10.81
C PRO A 50 -8.85 -11.96 11.15
N GLU A 51 -9.89 -11.27 11.59
CA GLU A 51 -11.18 -11.88 11.90
C GLU A 51 -12.02 -11.99 10.62
N ILE A 52 -12.06 -13.20 10.04
CA ILE A 52 -12.72 -13.46 8.75
C ILE A 52 -13.85 -14.46 8.92
N LEU A 53 -15.04 -14.10 8.44
CA LEU A 53 -16.20 -14.98 8.35
C LEU A 53 -16.55 -15.24 6.90
N VAL A 54 -16.92 -16.47 6.56
CA VAL A 54 -17.37 -16.82 5.21
C VAL A 54 -18.87 -17.09 5.26
N SER A 55 -19.64 -16.52 4.33
CA SER A 55 -21.07 -16.83 4.23
C SER A 55 -21.27 -18.32 3.97
N GLY A 56 -20.51 -18.87 3.03
CA GLY A 56 -20.42 -20.30 2.74
C GLY A 56 -21.52 -20.74 1.79
N LEU A 57 -21.60 -20.11 0.61
CA LEU A 57 -22.58 -20.43 -0.42
C LEU A 57 -22.55 -21.92 -0.79
N SER A 58 -23.72 -22.54 -0.77
CA SER A 58 -24.00 -23.90 -1.23
C SER A 58 -24.56 -23.90 -2.65
N ASP A 59 -24.65 -25.08 -3.28
CA ASP A 59 -25.25 -25.22 -4.61
C ASP A 59 -26.68 -24.68 -4.67
N LYS A 60 -27.43 -24.82 -3.57
CA LYS A 60 -28.78 -24.26 -3.45
C LYS A 60 -28.76 -22.72 -3.55
N ASP A 61 -27.83 -22.09 -2.85
CA ASP A 61 -27.70 -20.63 -2.84
C ASP A 61 -27.27 -20.10 -4.21
N VAL A 62 -26.43 -20.86 -4.94
CA VAL A 62 -26.06 -20.52 -6.32
C VAL A 62 -27.27 -20.57 -7.28
N ILE A 63 -28.20 -21.51 -7.06
CA ILE A 63 -29.39 -21.67 -7.91
C ILE A 63 -30.49 -20.67 -7.57
N PHE A 64 -30.69 -20.37 -6.28
CA PHE A 64 -31.85 -19.62 -5.80
C PHE A 64 -31.53 -18.23 -5.22
N GLY A 65 -30.25 -17.84 -5.19
CA GLY A 65 -29.77 -16.58 -4.61
C GLY A 65 -29.07 -16.79 -3.26
N GLY A 66 -28.02 -16.02 -3.02
CA GLY A 66 -27.15 -16.09 -1.84
C GLY A 66 -27.48 -15.07 -0.75
N GLU A 67 -28.45 -14.19 -0.97
CA GLU A 67 -28.75 -13.08 -0.05
C GLU A 67 -29.09 -13.51 1.38
N ASP A 68 -29.88 -14.58 1.57
CA ASP A 68 -30.20 -15.10 2.91
C ASP A 68 -28.95 -15.66 3.60
N CYS A 69 -28.03 -16.25 2.84
CA CYS A 69 -26.74 -16.71 3.34
C CYS A 69 -25.85 -15.52 3.77
N LEU A 70 -25.93 -14.39 3.07
CA LEU A 70 -25.28 -13.15 3.48
C LEU A 70 -25.91 -12.58 4.76
N ARG A 71 -27.24 -12.51 4.86
CA ARG A 71 -27.96 -12.07 6.09
C ARG A 71 -27.49 -12.86 7.31
N GLN A 72 -27.46 -14.19 7.22
CA GLN A 72 -26.97 -15.05 8.31
C GLN A 72 -25.47 -14.88 8.60
N ALA A 73 -24.67 -14.47 7.62
CA ALA A 73 -23.26 -14.14 7.85
C ALA A 73 -23.11 -12.81 8.61
N LEU A 74 -23.95 -11.82 8.29
CA LEU A 74 -24.02 -10.55 8.99
C LEU A 74 -24.52 -10.71 10.43
N ASP A 75 -25.50 -11.58 10.69
CA ASP A 75 -25.92 -11.94 12.04
C ASP A 75 -24.75 -12.48 12.88
N ARG A 76 -23.98 -13.42 12.31
CA ARG A 76 -22.79 -14.00 12.95
C ARG A 76 -21.69 -12.96 13.17
N ALA A 77 -21.51 -12.03 12.23
CA ALA A 77 -20.55 -10.94 12.37
C ALA A 77 -20.98 -9.97 13.47
N ALA A 78 -22.24 -9.54 13.48
CA ALA A 78 -22.80 -8.62 14.47
C ALA A 78 -22.80 -9.21 15.89
N ALA A 79 -23.00 -10.53 16.03
CA ALA A 79 -22.93 -11.22 17.31
C ALA A 79 -21.54 -11.18 17.96
N LYS A 80 -20.48 -10.86 17.20
CA LYS A 80 -19.12 -10.62 17.73
C LYS A 80 -18.91 -9.20 18.24
N ASP A 81 -19.91 -8.33 18.09
CA ASP A 81 -19.90 -6.91 18.43
C ASP A 81 -18.68 -6.12 17.90
N PRO A 82 -18.38 -6.18 16.60
CA PRO A 82 -17.23 -5.47 16.04
C PRO A 82 -17.49 -3.97 15.91
N GLU A 83 -16.41 -3.18 15.88
CA GLU A 83 -16.49 -1.75 15.57
C GLU A 83 -16.87 -1.52 14.11
N LEU A 84 -16.51 -2.46 13.23
CA LEU A 84 -16.72 -2.38 11.80
C LEU A 84 -16.97 -3.77 11.20
N ILE A 85 -17.93 -3.86 10.29
CA ILE A 85 -18.16 -5.04 9.45
C ILE A 85 -17.80 -4.67 8.02
N ILE A 86 -16.89 -5.42 7.41
CA ILE A 86 -16.49 -5.22 6.01
C ILE A 86 -16.96 -6.41 5.21
N VAL A 87 -17.84 -6.20 4.23
CA VAL A 87 -18.37 -7.24 3.36
C VAL A 87 -17.65 -7.18 2.02
N VAL A 88 -17.04 -8.30 1.62
CA VAL A 88 -16.41 -8.48 0.31
C VAL A 88 -17.05 -9.65 -0.44
N THR A 89 -17.17 -9.56 -1.76
CA THR A 89 -17.80 -10.58 -2.61
C THR A 89 -16.80 -11.35 -3.46
N SER A 90 -17.03 -12.65 -3.60
CA SER A 90 -16.39 -13.44 -4.66
C SER A 90 -17.12 -13.28 -6.01
N CYS A 91 -16.68 -14.00 -7.03
CA CYS A 91 -17.31 -13.97 -8.36
C CYS A 91 -18.77 -14.47 -8.35
N VAL A 92 -19.11 -15.42 -7.47
CA VAL A 92 -20.40 -16.11 -7.50
C VAL A 92 -21.59 -15.19 -7.20
N PRO A 93 -21.65 -14.47 -6.06
CA PRO A 93 -22.77 -13.57 -5.76
C PRO A 93 -23.05 -12.55 -6.87
N GLU A 94 -21.98 -11.97 -7.44
CA GLU A 94 -22.12 -10.97 -8.50
C GLU A 94 -22.55 -11.59 -9.84
N THR A 95 -22.22 -12.85 -10.11
CA THR A 95 -22.65 -13.55 -11.33
C THR A 95 -24.12 -13.99 -11.26
N ILE A 96 -24.56 -14.42 -10.09
CA ILE A 96 -25.97 -14.85 -9.89
C ILE A 96 -26.91 -13.67 -9.69
N GLY A 97 -26.37 -12.46 -9.48
CA GLY A 97 -27.13 -11.22 -9.41
C GLY A 97 -27.66 -10.88 -8.02
N ASP A 98 -27.01 -11.38 -6.95
CA ASP A 98 -27.38 -11.03 -5.57
C ASP A 98 -27.22 -9.53 -5.32
N ASP A 99 -28.23 -8.87 -4.74
CA ASP A 99 -28.12 -7.47 -4.33
C ASP A 99 -27.50 -7.37 -2.92
N CYS A 100 -26.20 -7.67 -2.86
CA CYS A 100 -25.43 -7.65 -1.61
C CYS A 100 -25.45 -6.27 -0.94
N LEU A 101 -25.54 -5.19 -1.73
CA LEU A 101 -25.60 -3.84 -1.20
C LEU A 101 -26.92 -3.56 -0.50
N ALA A 102 -28.06 -3.96 -1.09
CA ALA A 102 -29.36 -3.88 -0.45
C ALA A 102 -29.38 -4.68 0.86
N VAL A 103 -28.89 -5.92 0.83
CA VAL A 103 -28.78 -6.76 2.04
C VAL A 103 -27.98 -6.05 3.15
N CYS A 104 -26.82 -5.47 2.83
CA CYS A 104 -26.01 -4.77 3.82
C CYS A 104 -26.69 -3.51 4.37
N ARG A 105 -27.46 -2.79 3.54
CA ARG A 105 -28.16 -1.55 3.92
C ARG A 105 -29.41 -1.79 4.75
N GLU A 106 -30.09 -2.90 4.52
CA GLU A 106 -31.34 -3.27 5.21
C GLU A 106 -31.08 -4.02 6.52
N HIS A 107 -29.86 -4.54 6.71
CA HIS A 107 -29.49 -5.25 7.92
C HIS A 107 -29.42 -4.33 9.15
N ALA A 108 -29.68 -4.89 10.34
CA ALA A 108 -29.68 -4.15 11.60
C ALA A 108 -28.32 -3.55 11.99
N CYS A 109 -27.22 -3.94 11.33
CA CYS A 109 -25.87 -3.42 11.56
C CYS A 109 -25.35 -2.53 10.41
N ALA A 110 -26.26 -2.02 9.57
CA ALA A 110 -25.92 -1.20 8.40
C ALA A 110 -25.07 0.04 8.72
N ASP A 111 -25.26 0.61 9.91
CA ASP A 111 -24.54 1.79 10.41
C ASP A 111 -23.03 1.57 10.58
N ARG A 112 -22.62 0.32 10.82
CA ARG A 112 -21.21 -0.11 10.93
C ARG A 112 -20.80 -1.09 9.84
N THR A 113 -21.50 -1.14 8.71
CA THR A 113 -21.20 -2.08 7.61
C THR A 113 -20.71 -1.35 6.36
N ILE A 114 -19.57 -1.79 5.81
CA ILE A 114 -19.05 -1.35 4.52
C ILE A 114 -19.09 -2.50 3.54
N TYR A 115 -19.81 -2.31 2.44
CA TYR A 115 -19.80 -3.24 1.31
C TYR A 115 -18.76 -2.83 0.27
N ILE A 116 -17.91 -3.77 -0.12
CA ILE A 116 -16.86 -3.59 -1.13
C ILE A 116 -17.04 -4.70 -2.18
N PRO A 117 -17.58 -4.40 -3.37
CA PRO A 117 -17.71 -5.39 -4.43
C PRO A 117 -16.33 -5.77 -4.98
N THR A 118 -16.03 -7.07 -5.01
CA THR A 118 -14.67 -7.58 -5.31
C THR A 118 -14.65 -8.77 -6.25
N SER A 119 -15.66 -8.92 -7.10
CA SER A 119 -15.60 -9.92 -8.17
C SER A 119 -14.44 -9.68 -9.13
N GLY A 120 -13.77 -10.77 -9.50
CA GLY A 120 -12.74 -10.78 -10.54
C GLY A 120 -13.20 -11.36 -11.87
N PHE A 121 -14.48 -11.78 -12.01
CA PHE A 121 -14.89 -12.61 -13.16
C PHE A 121 -14.75 -11.90 -14.52
N LEU A 122 -14.76 -10.57 -14.55
CA LEU A 122 -14.56 -9.75 -15.75
C LEU A 122 -13.10 -9.32 -15.98
N GLY A 123 -12.12 -10.03 -15.41
CA GLY A 123 -10.69 -9.77 -15.64
C GLY A 123 -10.02 -8.88 -14.59
N GLY A 124 -10.52 -8.91 -13.35
CA GLY A 124 -9.94 -8.15 -12.23
C GLY A 124 -8.74 -8.86 -11.57
N SER A 125 -7.73 -8.07 -11.21
CA SER A 125 -6.48 -8.50 -10.58
C SER A 125 -6.45 -8.14 -9.09
N ALA A 126 -5.46 -8.69 -8.35
CA ALA A 126 -5.21 -8.27 -6.97
C ALA A 126 -5.02 -6.75 -6.82
N LYS A 127 -4.44 -6.06 -7.82
CA LYS A 127 -4.33 -4.59 -7.81
C LYS A 127 -5.72 -3.94 -7.79
N ASP A 128 -6.66 -4.45 -8.56
CA ASP A 128 -8.02 -3.89 -8.63
C ASP A 128 -8.75 -4.08 -7.29
N GLY A 129 -8.54 -5.22 -6.65
CA GLY A 129 -9.01 -5.49 -5.29
C GLY A 129 -8.43 -4.56 -4.23
N GLU A 130 -7.11 -4.34 -4.25
CA GLU A 130 -6.41 -3.40 -3.36
C GLU A 130 -7.04 -1.99 -3.49
N ASN A 131 -7.26 -1.52 -4.72
CA ASN A 131 -7.87 -0.21 -4.96
C ASN A 131 -9.35 -0.18 -4.52
N ALA A 132 -10.13 -1.22 -4.82
CA ALA A 132 -11.52 -1.31 -4.38
C ALA A 132 -11.64 -1.24 -2.86
N ALA A 133 -10.77 -1.93 -2.12
CA ALA A 133 -10.74 -1.87 -0.67
C ALA A 133 -10.38 -0.48 -0.14
N LEU A 134 -9.35 0.17 -0.69
CA LEU A 134 -8.98 1.54 -0.31
C LEU A 134 -10.12 2.53 -0.58
N ILE A 135 -10.79 2.42 -1.74
CA ILE A 135 -11.93 3.27 -2.10
C ILE A 135 -13.12 3.01 -1.16
N GLY A 136 -13.48 1.75 -0.93
CA GLY A 136 -14.59 1.36 -0.05
C GLY A 136 -14.37 1.82 1.39
N LEU A 137 -13.19 1.56 1.95
CA LEU A 137 -12.84 1.97 3.33
C LEU A 137 -12.78 3.49 3.49
N SER A 138 -12.53 4.25 2.41
CA SER A 138 -12.56 5.71 2.48
C SER A 138 -13.94 6.25 2.85
N ALA A 139 -15.01 5.43 2.73
CA ALA A 139 -16.37 5.74 3.21
C ALA A 139 -16.41 6.13 4.69
N LEU A 140 -15.50 5.60 5.52
CA LEU A 140 -15.39 5.93 6.95
C LEU A 140 -15.03 7.40 7.18
N ALA A 141 -14.27 8.00 6.26
CA ALA A 141 -13.83 9.38 6.37
C ALA A 141 -14.80 10.32 5.65
N LYS A 142 -15.23 11.35 6.37
CA LYS A 142 -15.99 12.47 5.80
C LYS A 142 -15.02 13.55 5.30
N PRO A 143 -15.26 14.18 4.14
CA PRO A 143 -14.52 15.37 3.74
C PRO A 143 -14.60 16.43 4.84
N ALA A 144 -13.45 16.97 5.23
CA ALA A 144 -13.31 17.99 6.26
C ALA A 144 -12.27 19.02 5.83
N ASP A 145 -12.21 20.14 6.55
CA ASP A 145 -11.16 21.14 6.31
C ASP A 145 -9.77 20.53 6.57
N PRO A 146 -8.80 20.78 5.68
CA PRO A 146 -7.45 20.23 5.84
C PRO A 146 -6.79 20.85 7.07
N ILE A 147 -6.17 20.01 7.89
CA ILE A 147 -5.24 20.48 8.92
C ILE A 147 -3.91 20.79 8.23
N PRO A 148 -3.44 22.04 8.22
CA PRO A 148 -2.18 22.40 7.58
C PRO A 148 -1.01 21.59 8.15
N GLY A 149 -0.09 21.17 7.28
CA GLY A 149 1.07 20.39 7.69
C GLY A 149 0.80 18.91 7.96
N THR A 150 -0.37 18.38 7.56
CA THR A 150 -0.70 16.96 7.69
C THR A 150 -0.85 16.28 6.33
N VAL A 151 -0.37 15.06 6.21
CA VAL A 151 -0.46 14.24 4.98
C VAL A 151 -0.96 12.85 5.31
N ALA A 152 -1.64 12.19 4.37
CA ALA A 152 -1.99 10.78 4.51
C ALA A 152 -1.18 9.93 3.52
N ILE A 153 -0.71 8.78 3.98
CA ILE A 153 -0.06 7.78 3.14
C ILE A 153 -1.11 6.76 2.73
N ILE A 154 -1.21 6.46 1.43
CA ILE A 154 -2.24 5.58 0.87
C ILE A 154 -1.59 4.35 0.24
N GLY A 155 -2.10 3.18 0.60
CA GLY A 155 -1.76 1.92 -0.08
C GLY A 155 -0.42 1.31 0.32
N GLU A 156 0.08 1.62 1.53
CA GLU A 156 1.08 0.77 2.15
C GLU A 156 0.51 -0.64 2.35
N LYS A 157 1.28 -1.64 1.95
CA LYS A 157 0.80 -3.03 1.96
C LYS A 157 1.04 -3.63 3.33
N ASN A 158 0.01 -4.24 3.91
CA ASN A 158 0.09 -4.90 5.23
C ASN A 158 1.01 -6.14 5.23
N LEU A 159 1.28 -6.69 4.05
CA LEU A 159 2.06 -7.92 3.83
C LEU A 159 3.33 -7.67 3.00
N GLU A 160 3.83 -6.43 2.97
CA GLU A 160 5.10 -6.06 2.32
C GLU A 160 6.23 -6.06 3.36
N SER A 161 7.34 -6.70 3.01
CA SER A 161 8.58 -6.58 3.77
C SER A 161 9.15 -5.17 3.64
N GLU A 162 9.90 -4.71 4.64
CA GLU A 162 10.57 -3.40 4.65
C GLU A 162 9.62 -2.18 4.72
N VAL A 163 8.33 -2.41 4.95
CA VAL A 163 7.32 -1.34 4.99
C VAL A 163 7.63 -0.30 6.08
N GLU A 164 8.20 -0.70 7.21
CA GLU A 164 8.58 0.26 8.28
C GLU A 164 9.82 1.05 7.94
N GLU A 165 10.82 0.45 7.29
CA GLU A 165 12.01 1.15 6.81
C GLU A 165 11.66 2.15 5.70
N ASN A 166 10.79 1.75 4.78
CA ASN A 166 10.26 2.61 3.73
C ASN A 166 9.49 3.80 4.32
N PHE A 167 8.62 3.53 5.30
CA PHE A 167 7.91 4.58 6.03
C PHE A 167 8.86 5.51 6.79
N ALA A 168 9.87 4.98 7.46
CA ALA A 168 10.83 5.77 8.22
C ALA A 168 11.60 6.75 7.32
N GLU A 169 11.98 6.34 6.10
CA GLU A 169 12.62 7.24 5.14
C GLU A 169 11.66 8.32 4.65
N VAL A 170 10.42 7.98 4.33
CA VAL A 170 9.40 8.96 3.93
C VAL A 170 9.11 9.94 5.06
N ALA A 171 8.94 9.44 6.29
CA ALA A 171 8.71 10.26 7.48
C ALA A 171 9.88 11.23 7.73
N ARG A 172 11.13 10.78 7.55
CA ARG A 172 12.33 11.63 7.64
C ARG A 172 12.31 12.77 6.61
N LEU A 173 11.92 12.49 5.37
CA LEU A 173 11.80 13.51 4.32
C LEU A 173 10.65 14.49 4.61
N LEU A 174 9.51 13.99 5.10
CA LEU A 174 8.38 14.82 5.50
C LEU A 174 8.74 15.74 6.68
N ASP A 175 9.52 15.26 7.64
CA ASP A 175 10.01 16.05 8.78
C ASP A 175 10.87 17.24 8.34
N LEU A 176 11.68 17.10 7.28
CA LEU A 176 12.43 18.23 6.69
C LEU A 176 11.50 19.35 6.20
N LEU A 177 10.30 19.00 5.73
CA LEU A 177 9.25 19.94 5.33
C LEU A 177 8.39 20.41 6.52
N GLY A 178 8.57 19.81 7.71
CA GLY A 178 7.71 19.95 8.88
C GLY A 178 6.28 19.46 8.64
N LEU A 179 6.15 18.38 7.88
CA LEU A 179 4.89 17.69 7.62
C LEU A 179 4.78 16.47 8.54
N THR A 180 3.56 16.18 8.97
CA THR A 180 3.24 15.03 9.83
C THR A 180 2.27 14.09 9.13
N VAL A 181 2.42 12.78 9.35
CA VAL A 181 1.51 11.78 8.78
C VAL A 181 0.30 11.63 9.70
N SER A 182 -0.89 11.99 9.22
CA SER A 182 -2.13 11.88 10.01
C SER A 182 -2.66 10.45 10.05
N VAL A 183 -2.51 9.71 8.96
CA VAL A 183 -2.91 8.30 8.83
C VAL A 183 -2.08 7.58 7.77
N ARG A 184 -1.74 6.33 8.06
CA ARG A 184 -1.25 5.35 7.09
C ARG A 184 -2.45 4.50 6.66
N PHE A 185 -3.09 4.88 5.56
CA PHE A 185 -4.37 4.33 5.12
C PHE A 185 -4.15 3.11 4.18
N CYS A 186 -4.47 1.87 4.55
CA CYS A 186 -5.04 1.35 5.80
C CYS A 186 -4.09 0.34 6.47
N ARG A 187 -3.01 0.84 7.07
CA ARG A 187 -1.97 0.05 7.71
C ARG A 187 -1.84 0.43 9.17
N ASN A 188 -1.98 -0.56 10.06
CA ASN A 188 -1.98 -0.38 11.52
C ASN A 188 -2.91 0.76 11.96
N ALA A 189 -4.07 0.87 11.30
CA ALA A 189 -5.04 1.94 11.54
C ALA A 189 -6.41 1.31 11.78
N ASP A 190 -6.97 1.56 12.95
CA ASP A 190 -8.34 1.17 13.29
C ASP A 190 -9.39 2.06 12.59
N ALA A 191 -10.67 1.72 12.75
CA ALA A 191 -11.76 2.44 12.11
C ALA A 191 -11.80 3.93 12.48
N ALA A 192 -11.38 4.32 13.68
CA ALA A 192 -11.32 5.72 14.11
C ALA A 192 -10.14 6.45 13.45
N GLU A 193 -8.99 5.81 13.32
CA GLU A 193 -7.83 6.37 12.65
C GLU A 193 -8.05 6.56 11.15
N LEU A 194 -8.76 5.64 10.48
CA LEU A 194 -9.13 5.80 9.07
C LEU A 194 -9.94 7.08 8.80
N GLN A 195 -10.68 7.59 9.79
CA GLN A 195 -11.43 8.85 9.65
C GLN A 195 -10.52 10.06 9.49
N LYS A 196 -9.29 10.01 10.01
CA LYS A 196 -8.29 11.10 9.90
C LYS A 196 -7.92 11.40 8.45
N LEU A 197 -8.20 10.48 7.51
CA LEU A 197 -8.06 10.67 6.07
C LEU A 197 -8.77 11.95 5.59
N GLY A 198 -9.92 12.30 6.18
CA GLY A 198 -10.72 13.47 5.79
C GLY A 198 -10.03 14.82 6.03
N THR A 199 -9.10 14.85 7.00
CA THR A 199 -8.39 16.07 7.43
C THR A 199 -6.99 16.24 6.85
N ALA A 200 -6.46 15.24 6.12
CA ALA A 200 -5.13 15.34 5.54
C ALA A 200 -5.10 16.39 4.41
N SER A 201 -4.05 17.20 4.35
CA SER A 201 -3.89 18.26 3.34
C SER A 201 -3.45 17.75 1.96
N CYS A 202 -2.76 16.61 1.90
CA CYS A 202 -2.43 15.92 0.66
C CYS A 202 -2.33 14.40 0.89
N PHE A 203 -2.38 13.65 -0.21
CA PHE A 203 -2.24 12.20 -0.21
C PHE A 203 -0.95 11.79 -0.90
N ILE A 204 -0.27 10.80 -0.33
CA ILE A 204 0.98 10.24 -0.86
C ILE A 204 0.77 8.75 -1.08
N LEU A 205 0.82 8.30 -2.32
CA LEU A 205 0.65 6.89 -2.63
C LEU A 205 1.96 6.14 -2.35
N ARG A 206 1.85 4.88 -1.90
CA ARG A 206 3.01 4.00 -1.74
C ARG A 206 3.72 3.75 -3.08
N ASP A 207 2.94 3.42 -4.10
CA ASP A 207 3.38 3.16 -5.47
C ASP A 207 2.21 3.33 -6.47
N GLY A 208 2.51 3.28 -7.77
CA GLY A 208 1.52 3.42 -8.84
C GLY A 208 0.44 2.32 -8.91
N ARG A 209 0.53 1.24 -8.11
CA ARG A 209 -0.55 0.26 -8.01
C ARG A 209 -1.79 0.88 -7.37
N SER A 210 -1.62 1.82 -6.45
CA SER A 210 -2.73 2.52 -5.77
C SER A 210 -3.25 3.74 -6.54
N ALA A 211 -2.82 3.93 -7.80
CA ALA A 211 -3.15 5.12 -8.58
C ALA A 211 -4.66 5.30 -8.82
N HIS A 212 -5.44 4.22 -8.91
CA HIS A 212 -6.88 4.34 -9.08
C HIS A 212 -7.55 4.87 -7.81
N ALA A 213 -7.25 4.28 -6.66
CA ALA A 213 -7.69 4.76 -5.35
C ALA A 213 -7.23 6.20 -5.11
N GLY A 214 -5.96 6.51 -5.40
CA GLY A 214 -5.43 7.87 -5.30
C GLY A 214 -6.25 8.90 -6.08
N ARG A 215 -6.61 8.60 -7.33
CA ARG A 215 -7.46 9.49 -8.14
C ARG A 215 -8.86 9.66 -7.54
N GLU A 216 -9.50 8.59 -7.11
CA GLU A 216 -10.86 8.66 -6.56
C GLU A 216 -10.89 9.37 -5.20
N LEU A 217 -9.94 9.09 -4.32
CA LEU A 217 -9.76 9.79 -3.05
C LEU A 217 -9.42 11.27 -3.29
N GLY A 218 -8.48 11.58 -4.18
CA GLY A 218 -8.10 12.95 -4.52
C GLY A 218 -9.29 13.79 -5.00
N LYS A 219 -10.15 13.22 -5.85
CA LYS A 219 -11.41 13.85 -6.27
C LYS A 219 -12.39 14.01 -5.11
N ARG A 220 -12.62 12.94 -4.34
CA ARG A 220 -13.60 12.91 -3.24
C ARG A 220 -13.29 13.92 -2.14
N PHE A 221 -12.02 14.06 -1.78
CA PHE A 221 -11.57 14.93 -0.69
C PHE A 221 -11.02 16.28 -1.19
N GLY A 222 -10.94 16.51 -2.50
CA GLY A 222 -10.39 17.72 -3.09
C GLY A 222 -8.91 17.93 -2.73
N ARG A 223 -8.10 16.86 -2.77
CA ARG A 223 -6.70 16.86 -2.33
C ARG A 223 -5.72 16.61 -3.47
N PRO A 224 -4.54 17.25 -3.46
CA PRO A 224 -3.44 16.86 -4.33
C PRO A 224 -2.92 15.46 -3.94
N VAL A 225 -2.46 14.73 -4.95
CA VAL A 225 -2.00 13.34 -4.82
C VAL A 225 -0.58 13.23 -5.37
N ILE A 226 0.36 12.83 -4.51
CA ILE A 226 1.72 12.48 -4.88
C ILE A 226 1.71 11.01 -5.31
N PRO A 227 2.19 10.69 -6.53
CA PRO A 227 1.87 9.42 -7.20
C PRO A 227 2.59 8.21 -6.61
N GLU A 228 3.69 8.40 -5.88
CA GLU A 228 4.48 7.33 -5.28
C GLU A 228 5.48 7.84 -4.24
N PHE A 229 6.06 6.91 -3.48
CA PHE A 229 7.22 7.17 -2.63
C PHE A 229 8.47 7.54 -3.45
N PRO A 230 9.41 8.32 -2.89
CA PRO A 230 10.62 8.74 -3.59
C PRO A 230 11.47 7.55 -3.97
N ARG A 231 11.91 7.50 -5.23
CA ARG A 231 12.83 6.47 -5.74
C ARG A 231 14.25 7.00 -5.80
N GLY A 232 15.15 6.39 -5.04
CA GLY A 232 16.57 6.75 -5.04
C GLY A 232 16.86 8.20 -4.63
N LEU A 233 17.96 8.75 -5.15
CA LEU A 233 18.53 9.99 -4.64
C LEU A 233 17.81 11.20 -5.25
N SER A 234 17.72 11.27 -6.57
CA SER A 234 17.01 12.35 -7.27
C SER A 234 15.50 12.31 -7.01
N GLY A 235 14.92 11.12 -6.87
CA GLY A 235 13.52 10.98 -6.50
C GLY A 235 13.22 11.54 -5.11
N SER A 236 14.16 11.48 -4.16
CA SER A 236 14.02 12.14 -2.85
C SER A 236 13.91 13.66 -2.97
N ILE A 237 14.72 14.26 -3.86
CA ILE A 237 14.69 15.71 -4.11
C ILE A 237 13.39 16.12 -4.80
N ALA A 238 12.98 15.39 -5.83
CA ALA A 238 11.71 15.63 -6.52
C ALA A 238 10.52 15.50 -5.56
N PHE A 239 10.52 14.48 -4.72
CA PHE A 239 9.49 14.26 -3.71
C PHE A 239 9.37 15.41 -2.70
N LEU A 240 10.49 15.96 -2.21
CA LEU A 240 10.47 17.14 -1.34
C LEU A 240 9.85 18.37 -2.03
N GLN A 241 10.18 18.57 -3.31
CA GLN A 241 9.62 19.67 -4.10
C GLN A 241 8.11 19.51 -4.34
N GLU A 242 7.69 18.35 -4.82
CA GLU A 242 6.29 18.07 -5.18
C GLU A 242 5.40 18.03 -3.94
N THR A 243 5.82 17.32 -2.89
CA THR A 243 5.07 17.21 -1.64
C THR A 243 5.00 18.55 -0.92
N GLY A 244 6.11 19.29 -0.87
CA GLY A 244 6.14 20.63 -0.28
C GLY A 244 5.17 21.59 -0.96
N LYS A 245 5.15 21.62 -2.30
CA LYS A 245 4.19 22.43 -3.07
C LYS A 245 2.74 21.98 -2.84
N ALA A 246 2.49 20.68 -2.88
CA ALA A 246 1.15 20.11 -2.68
C ALA A 246 0.59 20.40 -1.28
N ALA A 247 1.44 20.41 -0.26
CA ALA A 247 1.06 20.70 1.12
C ALA A 247 1.07 22.20 1.48
N GLY A 248 1.36 23.09 0.52
CA GLY A 248 1.39 24.54 0.75
C GLY A 248 2.57 25.04 1.59
N VAL A 249 3.69 24.31 1.59
CA VAL A 249 4.93 24.69 2.29
C VAL A 249 5.62 25.84 1.54
N SER A 250 6.24 26.78 2.26
CA SER A 250 6.93 27.92 1.65
C SER A 250 8.13 27.48 0.81
N SER A 251 8.41 28.20 -0.27
CA SER A 251 9.54 27.92 -1.17
C SER A 251 10.89 27.93 -0.45
N GLU A 252 11.06 28.80 0.55
CA GLU A 252 12.27 28.88 1.37
C GLU A 252 12.51 27.59 2.15
N LYS A 253 11.45 27.07 2.80
CA LYS A 253 11.54 25.82 3.57
C LYS A 253 11.75 24.60 2.67
N ILE A 254 11.14 24.58 1.48
CA ILE A 254 11.37 23.53 0.48
C ILE A 254 12.84 23.54 0.04
N ASN A 255 13.39 24.70 -0.29
CA ASN A 255 14.79 24.83 -0.70
C ASN A 255 15.77 24.44 0.43
N GLU A 256 15.45 24.80 1.68
CA GLU A 256 16.22 24.38 2.85
C GLU A 256 16.20 22.86 3.02
N ALA A 257 15.03 22.22 2.91
CA ALA A 257 14.87 20.77 2.99
C ALA A 257 15.70 20.05 1.90
N ILE A 258 15.64 20.53 0.66
CA ILE A 258 16.42 20.00 -0.47
C ILE A 258 17.92 20.14 -0.23
N SER A 259 18.37 21.28 0.30
CA SER A 259 19.78 21.51 0.63
C SER A 259 20.26 20.53 1.71
N LYS A 260 19.49 20.37 2.79
CA LYS A 260 19.78 19.41 3.86
C LYS A 260 19.84 17.98 3.32
N GLU A 261 18.89 17.60 2.48
CA GLU A 261 18.83 16.27 1.87
C GLU A 261 20.02 16.01 0.93
N THR A 262 20.37 16.99 0.10
CA THR A 262 21.53 16.91 -0.79
C THR A 262 22.83 16.71 -0.02
N GLU A 263 23.01 17.43 1.09
CA GLU A 263 24.19 17.25 1.96
C GLU A 263 24.17 15.91 2.70
N HIS A 264 22.99 15.41 3.09
CA HIS A 264 22.83 14.07 3.66
C HIS A 264 23.26 13.00 2.65
N GLN A 265 22.78 13.08 1.40
CA GLN A 265 23.13 12.16 0.32
C GLN A 265 24.66 12.10 0.11
N LYS A 266 25.33 13.25 0.02
CA LYS A 266 26.80 13.32 -0.12
C LYS A 266 27.52 12.60 1.02
N LYS A 267 27.15 12.89 2.27
CA LYS A 267 27.75 12.28 3.47
C LYS A 267 27.58 10.76 3.50
N VAL A 268 26.42 10.28 3.08
CA VAL A 268 26.10 8.87 3.06
C VAL A 268 26.85 8.15 1.94
N LEU A 269 26.86 8.70 0.74
CA LEU A 269 27.58 8.12 -0.42
C LEU A 269 29.09 8.10 -0.20
N ALA A 270 29.66 9.08 0.51
CA ALA A 270 31.09 9.09 0.85
C ALA A 270 31.54 7.82 1.61
N LYS A 271 30.64 7.13 2.32
CA LYS A 271 30.93 5.86 3.01
C LYS A 271 31.16 4.67 2.05
N PHE A 272 30.84 4.85 0.78
CA PHE A 272 30.97 3.88 -0.31
C PHE A 272 32.03 4.31 -1.33
N ALA A 273 32.92 5.25 -0.98
CA ALA A 273 34.00 5.71 -1.85
C ALA A 273 34.95 4.57 -2.29
N ASP A 274 35.00 3.47 -1.56
CA ASP A 274 35.76 2.27 -1.90
C ASP A 274 35.19 1.47 -3.09
N LEU A 275 33.96 1.79 -3.51
CA LEU A 275 33.36 1.25 -4.73
C LEU A 275 33.71 2.05 -5.99
N ALA A 276 34.29 3.24 -5.85
CA ALA A 276 34.57 4.12 -6.99
C ALA A 276 35.51 3.45 -8.01
N GLY A 277 35.22 3.64 -9.30
CA GLY A 277 36.00 3.08 -10.42
C GLY A 277 35.87 1.57 -10.63
N ARG A 278 35.00 0.88 -9.89
CA ARG A 278 34.75 -0.55 -10.08
C ARG A 278 33.82 -0.80 -11.27
N ASP A 279 34.16 -1.81 -12.07
CA ASP A 279 33.32 -2.30 -13.17
C ASP A 279 32.27 -3.28 -12.65
N VAL A 280 30.98 -3.02 -12.95
CA VAL A 280 29.87 -3.88 -12.57
C VAL A 280 28.94 -4.19 -13.74
N CYS A 281 28.32 -5.36 -13.67
CA CYS A 281 27.28 -5.79 -14.59
C CYS A 281 25.94 -5.84 -13.82
N LEU A 282 24.99 -4.97 -14.19
CA LEU A 282 23.68 -4.92 -13.53
C LEU A 282 22.84 -6.15 -13.91
N GLY A 283 22.20 -6.75 -12.90
CA GLY A 283 21.26 -7.85 -13.11
C GLY A 283 19.98 -7.44 -13.83
N VAL A 284 19.11 -8.44 -14.07
CA VAL A 284 17.77 -8.22 -14.64
C VAL A 284 16.94 -7.39 -13.67
N GLU A 285 16.18 -6.44 -14.20
CA GLU A 285 15.27 -5.57 -13.44
C GLU A 285 14.12 -6.40 -12.85
N PRO A 286 14.01 -6.53 -11.52
CA PRO A 286 12.91 -7.27 -10.89
C PRO A 286 11.63 -6.44 -10.81
N PHE A 287 11.76 -5.13 -10.63
CA PHE A 287 10.66 -4.18 -10.52
C PHE A 287 10.99 -2.92 -11.31
N GLU A 288 10.00 -2.40 -12.04
CA GLU A 288 10.12 -1.16 -12.81
C GLU A 288 10.65 -0.01 -11.93
N GLY A 289 11.75 0.60 -12.37
CA GLY A 289 12.39 1.74 -11.73
C GLY A 289 13.59 1.37 -10.85
N THR A 290 13.78 0.09 -10.50
CA THR A 290 14.99 -0.33 -9.75
C THR A 290 16.26 -0.17 -10.58
N LEU A 291 16.19 -0.36 -11.90
CA LEU A 291 17.32 -0.15 -12.80
C LEU A 291 17.71 1.32 -12.86
N ALA A 292 16.74 2.23 -12.89
CA ALA A 292 16.99 3.67 -12.92
C ALA A 292 17.74 4.13 -11.66
N VAL A 293 17.31 3.67 -10.47
CA VAL A 293 18.00 3.97 -9.20
C VAL A 293 19.40 3.36 -9.17
N ALA A 294 19.57 2.15 -9.70
CA ALA A 294 20.87 1.50 -9.79
C ALA A 294 21.85 2.31 -10.66
N LYS A 295 21.40 2.75 -11.85
CA LYS A 295 22.22 3.57 -12.75
C LYS A 295 22.60 4.92 -12.14
N GLU A 296 21.65 5.57 -11.46
CA GLU A 296 21.93 6.79 -10.72
C GLU A 296 23.02 6.56 -9.66
N ALA A 297 22.94 5.48 -8.90
CA ALA A 297 23.92 5.17 -7.87
C ALA A 297 25.33 4.92 -8.46
N LEU A 298 25.43 4.27 -9.62
CA LEU A 298 26.70 4.07 -10.34
C LEU A 298 27.33 5.41 -10.74
N GLU A 299 26.55 6.28 -11.37
CA GLU A 299 27.01 7.59 -11.81
C GLU A 299 27.52 8.42 -10.62
N ARG A 300 26.75 8.46 -9.52
CA ARG A 300 27.10 9.21 -8.31
C ARG A 300 28.35 8.70 -7.59
N LEU A 301 28.68 7.42 -7.73
CA LEU A 301 29.86 6.80 -7.13
C LEU A 301 31.04 6.71 -8.12
N GLY A 302 30.88 7.13 -9.37
CA GLY A 302 31.91 6.98 -10.41
C GLY A 302 32.23 5.51 -10.72
N MET A 303 31.23 4.64 -10.65
CA MET A 303 31.32 3.23 -11.06
C MET A 303 31.02 3.08 -12.55
N ILE A 304 31.48 1.99 -13.16
CA ILE A 304 31.36 1.77 -14.60
C ILE A 304 30.44 0.56 -14.84
N GLU A 305 29.38 0.75 -15.63
CA GLU A 305 28.56 -0.36 -16.13
C GLU A 305 29.28 -1.04 -17.31
N SER A 306 29.65 -2.30 -17.15
CA SER A 306 30.37 -3.09 -18.17
C SER A 306 29.83 -4.52 -18.23
N PRO A 307 29.64 -5.11 -19.43
CA PRO A 307 29.23 -6.50 -19.58
C PRO A 307 30.19 -7.51 -18.93
N THR A 308 31.47 -7.15 -18.78
CA THR A 308 32.52 -7.97 -18.16
C THR A 308 32.74 -7.63 -16.67
N GLY A 309 31.97 -6.68 -16.12
CA GLY A 309 32.08 -6.27 -14.72
C GLY A 309 31.54 -7.32 -13.74
N ILE A 310 31.79 -7.11 -12.46
CA ILE A 310 31.28 -7.99 -11.39
C ILE A 310 29.75 -7.93 -11.39
N LYS A 311 29.10 -9.09 -11.47
CA LYS A 311 27.65 -9.17 -11.55
C LYS A 311 27.02 -8.81 -10.20
N VAL A 312 26.34 -7.67 -10.15
CA VAL A 312 25.59 -7.22 -8.97
C VAL A 312 24.09 -7.43 -9.18
N ARG A 313 23.40 -7.92 -8.15
CA ARG A 313 21.95 -8.14 -8.21
C ARG A 313 21.21 -6.85 -7.90
N LEU A 314 20.16 -6.59 -8.68
CA LEU A 314 19.19 -5.57 -8.32
C LEU A 314 18.31 -6.06 -7.17
N PRO A 315 17.94 -5.17 -6.23
CA PRO A 315 17.16 -5.56 -5.06
C PRO A 315 15.76 -6.02 -5.46
N PHE A 316 15.24 -7.04 -4.77
CA PHE A 316 13.85 -7.47 -4.92
C PHE A 316 12.90 -6.60 -4.06
N TYR A 317 13.12 -5.29 -4.11
CA TYR A 317 12.32 -4.22 -3.51
C TYR A 317 12.55 -2.92 -4.29
N LEU A 318 11.66 -1.94 -4.14
CA LEU A 318 11.84 -0.60 -4.70
C LEU A 318 12.67 0.25 -3.72
N PRO A 319 13.88 0.74 -4.08
CA PRO A 319 14.68 1.57 -3.19
C PRO A 319 13.98 2.90 -2.87
N VAL A 320 13.41 3.01 -1.66
CA VAL A 320 12.77 4.24 -1.19
C VAL A 320 13.82 5.18 -0.63
N GLY A 321 13.89 6.37 -1.23
CA GLY A 321 14.82 7.43 -0.87
C GLY A 321 16.28 7.01 -0.78
N VAL A 322 17.03 7.68 0.09
CA VAL A 322 18.46 7.41 0.30
C VAL A 322 18.67 6.10 1.02
N SER A 323 17.83 5.82 2.02
CA SER A 323 17.90 4.60 2.83
C SER A 323 17.80 3.33 1.98
N GLY A 324 16.88 3.29 1.01
CA GLY A 324 16.77 2.19 0.05
C GLY A 324 18.02 2.05 -0.84
N THR A 325 18.55 3.16 -1.36
CA THR A 325 19.77 3.13 -2.18
C THR A 325 20.98 2.63 -1.39
N VAL A 326 21.12 3.05 -0.12
CA VAL A 326 22.20 2.59 0.77
C VAL A 326 22.14 1.10 1.02
N LYS A 327 20.94 0.56 1.24
CA LYS A 327 20.74 -0.89 1.45
C LYS A 327 21.19 -1.67 0.22
N MET A 328 20.84 -1.20 -0.98
CA MET A 328 21.32 -1.77 -2.24
C MET A 328 22.85 -1.71 -2.35
N LEU A 329 23.45 -0.56 -2.05
CA LEU A 329 24.92 -0.38 -2.10
C LEU A 329 25.66 -1.28 -1.11
N HIS A 330 25.10 -1.55 0.07
CA HIS A 330 25.69 -2.52 1.01
C HIS A 330 25.70 -3.95 0.45
N LEU A 331 24.64 -4.36 -0.25
CA LEU A 331 24.59 -5.67 -0.92
C LEU A 331 25.63 -5.75 -2.04
N TRP A 332 25.76 -4.68 -2.82
CA TRP A 332 26.76 -4.61 -3.89
C TRP A 332 28.18 -4.63 -3.32
N ARG A 333 28.47 -3.83 -2.28
CA ARG A 333 29.78 -3.79 -1.62
C ARG A 333 30.23 -5.16 -1.14
N ARG A 334 29.32 -5.94 -0.53
CA ARG A 334 29.62 -7.32 -0.13
C ARG A 334 29.98 -8.21 -1.32
N THR A 335 29.25 -8.06 -2.43
CA THR A 335 29.48 -8.85 -3.64
C THR A 335 30.78 -8.45 -4.34
N ILE A 336 31.10 -7.16 -4.40
CA ILE A 336 32.25 -6.62 -5.14
C ILE A 336 33.57 -6.86 -4.38
N LEU A 337 33.55 -6.78 -3.05
CA LEU A 337 34.77 -6.88 -2.24
C LEU A 337 35.05 -8.29 -1.70
N HIS A 338 34.04 -9.15 -1.63
CA HIS A 338 34.15 -10.47 -1.00
C HIS A 338 33.59 -11.62 -1.86
N GLY A 339 33.03 -11.33 -3.04
CA GLY A 339 32.57 -12.33 -4.00
C GLY A 339 33.57 -12.49 -5.14
#